data_AF-A0A4Q6IKQ4-F1
#
_entry.id   AF-A0A4Q6IKQ4-F1
#
_cell.length_a   1.000
_cell.length_b   1.000
_cell.length_c   1.000
_cell.angle_alpha   90.00
_cell.angle_beta   90.00
_cell.angle_gamma   90.00
#
_symmetry.space_group_name_H-M   'P 1'
#
loop_
_entity.id
_entity.type
_entity.pdbx_description
1 polymer ?
#
loop_
_entity_poly.entity_id
_entity_poly.type
_entity_poly.pdbx_seq_one_letter_code
_entity_poly.pdbx_strand_id
1 'polypeptide(L)'
;MAPAKNTLRARLRRSWRSRKALKGVTQWVIDWGVPLAAGAIAVYIYAARTTSPSHVYRAFTLIDAPDRFALWLPSIVGWLLVPAIIGGVAGHIIAQRISSVKAISTEKLFRQRTWGQRLKPPGLIPDLRTYFHGSYAQQNFVDAWVRIAHRNDWHRAQDHWEVFIRDMASTQQYAHLDRHECLRQARDTAHLTLVITAQTGMCIVCERRR
;
A
#
# COMPACT_ATOMS: atom_id res chain seq x y z
N MET A 1 20.35 -8.69 -23.77
CA MET A 1 19.26 -9.55 -23.23
C MET A 1 17.98 -8.72 -23.15
N ALA A 2 16.88 -9.20 -23.74
CA ALA A 2 15.61 -8.47 -23.82
C ALA A 2 14.87 -8.42 -22.46
N PRO A 3 14.09 -7.36 -22.19
CA PRO A 3 13.33 -7.23 -20.94
C PRO A 3 12.19 -8.27 -20.85
N ALA A 4 12.23 -9.16 -19.85
CA ALA A 4 11.31 -10.30 -19.72
C ALA A 4 9.86 -9.93 -19.35
N LYS A 5 8.88 -9.97 -20.28
CA LYS A 5 7.44 -9.59 -20.15
C LYS A 5 6.82 -9.43 -18.75
N ASN A 6 6.07 -8.34 -18.58
CA ASN A 6 5.48 -7.90 -17.31
C ASN A 6 4.32 -8.84 -16.86
N THR A 7 4.55 -9.71 -15.88
CA THR A 7 3.54 -10.68 -15.43
C THR A 7 2.51 -10.03 -14.49
N LEU A 8 1.30 -10.58 -14.44
CA LEU A 8 0.25 -10.17 -13.50
C LEU A 8 0.73 -10.19 -12.03
N ARG A 9 1.53 -11.19 -11.67
CA ARG A 9 2.17 -11.29 -10.34
C ARG A 9 3.09 -10.10 -10.06
N ALA A 10 3.87 -9.65 -11.04
CA ALA A 10 4.75 -8.48 -10.89
C ALA A 10 3.95 -7.18 -10.73
N ARG A 11 2.80 -7.05 -11.42
CA ARG A 11 1.87 -5.91 -11.23
C ARG A 11 1.24 -5.91 -9.84
N LEU A 12 0.77 -7.07 -9.37
CA LEU A 12 0.21 -7.21 -8.02
C LEU A 12 1.24 -6.90 -6.94
N ARG A 13 2.47 -7.43 -7.07
CA ARG A 13 3.58 -7.13 -6.16
C ARG A 13 3.89 -5.63 -6.11
N ARG A 14 3.94 -4.95 -7.26
CA ARG A 14 4.16 -3.50 -7.33
C ARG A 14 3.02 -2.70 -6.73
N SER A 15 1.78 -3.08 -7.00
CA SER A 15 0.61 -2.47 -6.35
C SER A 15 0.74 -2.60 -4.83
N TRP A 16 1.03 -3.80 -4.32
CA TRP A 16 1.23 -4.06 -2.90
C TRP A 16 2.36 -3.22 -2.28
N ARG A 17 3.51 -3.12 -2.93
CA ARG A 17 4.62 -2.29 -2.45
C ARG A 17 4.29 -0.79 -2.46
N SER A 18 3.52 -0.35 -3.46
CA SER A 18 3.04 1.03 -3.57
C SER A 18 1.97 1.36 -2.51
N ARG A 19 1.28 0.35 -1.94
CA ARG A 19 0.33 0.53 -0.83
C ARG A 19 1.00 0.96 0.47
N LYS A 20 2.28 0.65 0.71
CA LYS A 20 2.98 1.14 1.92
C LYS A 20 3.20 2.66 1.95
N ALA A 21 2.95 3.37 0.85
CA ALA A 21 2.86 4.82 0.83
C ALA A 21 1.50 5.35 1.36
N LEU A 22 0.52 4.47 1.61
CA LEU A 22 -0.71 4.82 2.31
C LEU A 22 -0.38 5.01 3.80
N LYS A 23 -0.79 6.13 4.40
CA LYS A 23 -0.72 6.36 5.85
C LYS A 23 -2.14 6.41 6.42
N GLY A 24 -2.33 5.85 7.62
CA GLY A 24 -3.54 6.03 8.45
C GLY A 24 -4.76 5.17 8.06
N VAL A 25 -5.97 5.70 8.30
CA VAL A 25 -7.26 4.99 8.14
C VAL A 25 -7.46 4.41 6.76
N THR A 26 -7.04 5.10 5.69
CA THR A 26 -7.25 4.57 4.33
C THR A 26 -6.50 3.25 4.12
N GLN A 27 -5.31 3.10 4.70
CA GLN A 27 -4.57 1.84 4.63
C GLN A 27 -5.30 0.74 5.40
N TRP A 28 -5.74 1.02 6.62
CA TRP A 28 -6.48 0.06 7.43
C TRP A 28 -7.80 -0.36 6.77
N VAL A 29 -8.56 0.58 6.20
CA VAL A 29 -9.80 0.29 5.49
C VAL A 29 -9.55 -0.60 4.28
N ILE A 30 -8.50 -0.33 3.49
CA ILE A 30 -8.19 -1.14 2.29
C ILE A 30 -7.65 -2.52 2.68
N ASP A 31 -6.76 -2.59 3.67
CA ASP A 31 -6.04 -3.82 4.01
C ASP A 31 -6.85 -4.74 4.93
N TRP A 32 -7.71 -4.19 5.79
CA TRP A 32 -8.50 -4.94 6.77
C TRP A 32 -9.99 -4.70 6.63
N GLY A 33 -10.43 -3.45 6.48
CA GLY A 33 -11.86 -3.11 6.37
C GLY A 33 -12.55 -3.78 5.19
N VAL A 34 -11.96 -3.73 4.00
CA VAL A 34 -12.52 -4.33 2.78
C VAL A 34 -12.56 -5.86 2.87
N PRO A 35 -11.46 -6.56 3.25
CA PRO A 35 -11.52 -8.00 3.47
C PRO A 35 -12.52 -8.43 4.55
N LEU A 36 -12.59 -7.71 5.68
CA LEU A 36 -13.55 -8.00 6.76
C LEU A 36 -14.99 -7.80 6.29
N ALA A 37 -15.28 -6.72 5.58
CA ALA A 37 -16.61 -6.47 5.02
C ALA A 37 -16.99 -7.52 3.99
N ALA A 38 -16.07 -7.92 3.10
CA ALA A 38 -16.30 -8.98 2.13
C ALA A 38 -16.58 -10.33 2.80
N GLY A 39 -15.80 -10.67 3.84
CA GLY A 39 -16.03 -11.88 4.64
C GLY A 39 -17.37 -11.87 5.36
N ALA A 40 -17.73 -10.74 5.98
CA ALA A 40 -19.03 -10.58 6.65
C ALA A 40 -20.20 -10.72 5.67
N ILE A 41 -20.10 -10.11 4.48
CA ILE A 41 -21.12 -10.25 3.42
C ILE A 41 -21.23 -11.70 2.96
N ALA A 42 -20.11 -12.40 2.75
CA ALA A 42 -20.11 -13.80 2.32
C ALA A 42 -20.78 -14.71 3.36
N VAL A 43 -20.45 -14.53 4.64
CA VAL A 43 -21.06 -15.27 5.77
C VAL A 43 -22.55 -14.97 5.85
N TYR A 44 -22.95 -13.70 5.70
CA TYR A 44 -24.35 -13.30 5.70
C TYR A 44 -25.13 -13.98 4.57
N ILE A 45 -24.61 -13.96 3.33
CA ILE A 45 -25.26 -14.59 2.18
C ILE A 45 -25.39 -16.10 2.37
N TYR A 46 -24.33 -16.75 2.87
CA TYR A 46 -24.35 -18.19 3.14
C TYR A 46 -25.41 -18.57 4.18
N ALA A 47 -25.46 -17.85 5.30
CA ALA A 47 -26.44 -18.08 6.35
C ALA A 47 -27.87 -17.74 5.90
N ALA A 48 -28.04 -16.71 5.06
CA ALA A 48 -29.33 -16.30 4.54
C ALA A 48 -29.92 -17.33 3.56
N ARG A 49 -29.07 -18.04 2.81
CA ARG A 49 -29.47 -19.13 1.92
C ARG A 49 -29.94 -20.39 2.65
N THR A 50 -29.43 -20.62 3.86
CA THR A 50 -29.73 -21.83 4.65
C THR A 50 -30.87 -21.63 5.64
N THR A 51 -31.22 -20.38 5.93
CA THR A 51 -32.23 -20.02 6.93
C THR A 51 -33.19 -18.98 6.35
N SER A 52 -33.16 -17.75 6.85
CA SER A 52 -33.88 -16.60 6.33
C SER A 52 -33.08 -15.34 6.66
N PRO A 53 -33.05 -14.32 5.79
CA PRO A 53 -32.32 -13.07 6.03
C PRO A 53 -32.66 -12.40 7.37
N SER A 54 -33.91 -12.47 7.82
CA SER A 54 -34.36 -11.86 9.07
C SER A 54 -33.72 -12.51 10.31
N HIS A 55 -33.60 -13.84 10.30
CA HIS A 55 -32.97 -14.60 11.39
C HIS A 55 -31.46 -14.34 11.42
N VAL A 56 -30.81 -14.25 10.26
CA VAL A 56 -29.37 -13.92 10.18
C VAL A 56 -29.09 -12.52 10.70
N TYR A 57 -29.91 -11.54 10.34
CA TYR A 57 -29.77 -10.18 10.85
C TYR A 57 -29.87 -10.13 12.39
N ARG A 58 -30.84 -10.84 12.97
CA ARG A 58 -31.05 -10.88 14.43
C ARG A 58 -29.91 -11.58 15.16
N ALA A 59 -29.40 -12.70 14.64
CA ALA A 59 -28.23 -13.37 15.20
C ALA A 59 -26.95 -12.54 15.05
N PHE A 60 -26.78 -11.87 13.91
CA PHE A 60 -25.64 -10.98 13.63
C PHE A 60 -25.63 -9.73 14.52
N THR A 61 -26.80 -9.17 14.82
CA THR A 61 -26.95 -8.04 15.73
C THR A 61 -27.02 -8.45 17.20
N LEU A 62 -26.84 -9.74 17.49
CA LEU A 62 -26.89 -10.33 18.84
C LEU A 62 -28.22 -10.08 19.57
N ILE A 63 -29.31 -9.86 18.82
CA ILE A 63 -30.66 -9.69 19.35
C ILE A 63 -31.19 -11.05 19.84
N ASP A 64 -31.00 -12.08 19.02
CA ASP A 64 -31.40 -13.45 19.33
C ASP A 64 -30.16 -14.34 19.48
N ALA A 65 -30.20 -15.29 20.42
CA ALA A 65 -29.17 -16.32 20.54
C ALA A 65 -29.18 -17.24 19.31
N PRO A 66 -28.01 -17.60 18.75
CA PRO A 66 -27.96 -18.47 17.58
C PRO A 66 -28.42 -19.89 17.97
N ASP A 67 -29.59 -20.28 17.46
CA ASP A 67 -30.22 -21.60 17.67
C ASP A 67 -29.69 -22.66 16.70
N ARG A 68 -28.99 -22.26 15.63
CA ARG A 68 -28.44 -23.13 14.59
C ARG A 68 -26.98 -22.84 14.32
N PHE A 69 -26.21 -23.86 13.94
CA PHE A 69 -24.78 -23.73 13.59
C PHE A 69 -24.55 -22.71 12.45
N ALA A 70 -25.47 -22.63 11.49
CA ALA A 70 -25.42 -21.65 10.40
C ALA A 70 -25.55 -20.18 10.87
N LEU A 71 -26.13 -19.95 12.06
CA LEU A 71 -26.32 -18.63 12.66
C LEU A 71 -25.23 -18.27 13.69
N TRP A 72 -24.47 -19.28 14.15
CA TRP A 72 -23.35 -19.10 15.07
C TRP A 72 -22.20 -18.30 14.45
N LEU A 73 -21.84 -18.58 13.20
CA LEU A 73 -20.81 -17.83 12.46
C LEU A 73 -21.17 -16.34 12.29
N PRO A 74 -22.37 -15.97 11.79
CA PRO A 74 -22.83 -14.59 11.76
C PRO A 74 -22.81 -13.89 13.13
N SER A 75 -23.19 -14.59 14.21
CA SER A 75 -23.19 -14.05 15.57
C SER A 75 -21.78 -13.67 16.03
N ILE A 76 -20.79 -14.54 15.81
CA ILE A 76 -19.37 -14.23 16.11
C ILE A 76 -18.87 -13.07 15.27
N VAL A 77 -19.18 -13.05 13.97
CA VAL A 77 -18.76 -11.96 13.09
C VAL A 77 -19.34 -10.63 13.57
N GLY A 78 -20.63 -10.59 13.92
CA GLY A 78 -21.28 -9.41 14.47
C GLY A 78 -20.64 -8.93 15.76
N TRP A 79 -20.32 -9.86 16.68
CA TRP A 79 -19.64 -9.55 17.93
C TRP A 79 -18.22 -9.00 17.71
N LEU A 80 -17.45 -9.58 16.78
CA LEU A 80 -16.08 -9.16 16.48
C LEU A 80 -16.01 -7.87 15.64
N LEU A 81 -17.06 -7.56 14.88
CA LEU A 81 -17.07 -6.41 13.98
C LEU A 81 -16.95 -5.08 14.75
N VAL A 82 -17.65 -4.96 15.88
CA VAL A 82 -17.66 -3.73 16.68
C VAL A 82 -16.27 -3.44 17.29
N PRO A 83 -15.61 -4.37 18.00
CA PRO A 83 -14.24 -4.18 18.46
C PRO A 83 -13.24 -3.95 17.33
N ALA A 84 -13.42 -4.59 16.17
CA ALA A 84 -12.53 -4.38 15.03
C ALA A 84 -12.65 -2.95 14.48
N ILE A 85 -13.87 -2.42 14.36
CA ILE A 85 -14.12 -1.04 13.92
C ILE A 85 -13.56 -0.04 14.95
N ILE A 86 -13.92 -0.22 16.23
CA ILE A 86 -13.47 0.67 17.32
C ILE A 86 -11.95 0.64 17.45
N GLY A 87 -11.35 -0.55 17.46
CA GLY A 87 -9.89 -0.73 17.53
C GLY A 87 -9.16 -0.12 16.33
N GLY A 88 -9.73 -0.24 15.12
CA GLY A 88 -9.20 0.40 13.92
C GLY A 88 -9.21 1.93 14.00
N VAL A 89 -10.32 2.52 14.48
CA VAL A 89 -10.45 3.97 14.67
C VAL A 89 -9.56 4.48 15.81
N ALA A 90 -9.56 3.80 16.96
CA ALA A 90 -8.73 4.14 18.11
C ALA A 90 -7.24 4.08 17.77
N GLY A 91 -6.80 3.02 17.09
CA GLY A 91 -5.42 2.88 16.61
C GLY A 91 -5.02 4.01 15.68
N HIS A 92 -5.94 4.50 14.84
CA HIS A 92 -5.67 5.67 14.00
C HIS A 92 -5.51 6.96 14.81
N ILE A 93 -6.42 7.23 15.75
CA ILE A 93 -6.36 8.44 16.58
C ILE A 93 -5.05 8.45 17.38
N ILE A 94 -4.67 7.31 17.97
CA ILE A 94 -3.40 7.16 18.68
C ILE A 94 -2.21 7.38 17.74
N ALA A 95 -2.21 6.78 16.55
CA ALA A 95 -1.15 7.00 15.57
C ALA A 95 -1.05 8.46 15.11
N GLN A 96 -2.18 9.16 14.95
CA GLN A 96 -2.22 10.59 14.63
C GLN A 96 -1.66 11.44 15.78
N ARG A 97 -2.04 11.14 17.03
CA ARG A 97 -1.55 11.84 18.23
C ARG A 97 -0.04 11.62 18.45
N ILE A 98 0.45 10.39 18.27
CA ILE A 98 1.90 10.11 18.35
C ILE A 98 2.64 10.84 17.22
N SER A 99 2.06 10.89 16.02
CA SER A 99 2.65 11.63 14.90
C SER A 99 2.64 13.15 15.11
N SER A 100 1.60 13.71 15.75
CA SER A 100 1.52 15.14 16.06
C SER A 100 2.47 15.54 17.19
N VAL A 101 2.63 14.69 18.22
CA VAL A 101 3.57 14.95 19.33
C VAL A 101 5.03 14.84 18.87
N LYS A 102 5.32 13.96 17.90
CA LYS A 102 6.65 13.86 17.27
C LYS A 102 6.94 14.97 16.26
N ALA A 103 5.96 15.79 15.91
CA ALA A 103 6.10 16.82 14.88
C ALA A 103 5.43 18.14 15.31
N ILE A 104 6.09 18.86 16.21
CA ILE A 104 5.90 20.31 16.36
C ILE A 104 6.34 20.95 15.02
N SER A 105 5.43 21.01 14.04
CA SER A 105 5.44 21.88 12.84
C SER A 105 4.47 21.43 11.74
N THR A 106 3.80 20.26 11.84
CA THR A 106 2.96 19.76 10.72
C THR A 106 1.49 20.16 10.79
N GLU A 107 1.10 20.98 11.76
CA GLU A 107 -0.30 21.36 11.99
C GLU A 107 -0.87 22.33 10.94
N LYS A 108 0.00 22.89 10.07
CA LYS A 108 -0.44 23.69 8.90
C LYS A 108 -0.65 22.90 7.60
N LEU A 109 -0.41 21.58 7.57
CA LEU A 109 -0.37 20.82 6.30
C LEU A 109 -1.57 19.90 6.03
N PHE A 110 -2.54 19.81 6.95
CA PHE A 110 -3.83 19.18 6.67
C PHE A 110 -4.84 20.21 6.12
N ARG A 111 -4.53 20.77 4.96
CA ARG A 111 -5.57 21.39 4.11
C ARG A 111 -6.65 20.33 3.87
N GLN A 112 -7.91 20.66 4.19
CA GLN A 112 -9.07 19.77 4.10
C GLN A 112 -9.10 19.02 2.76
N ARG A 113 -8.65 17.75 2.77
CA ARG A 113 -8.68 16.89 1.59
C ARG A 113 -10.09 16.35 1.39
N THR A 114 -10.61 16.43 0.18
CA THR A 114 -11.93 15.88 -0.16
C THR A 114 -11.93 14.36 -0.07
N TRP A 115 -13.08 13.75 0.22
CA TRP A 115 -13.23 12.29 0.34
C TRP A 115 -12.74 11.53 -0.91
N GLY A 116 -12.97 12.09 -2.11
CA GLY A 116 -12.48 11.50 -3.36
C GLY A 116 -10.95 11.46 -3.47
N GLN A 117 -10.23 12.46 -2.93
CA GLN A 117 -8.77 12.46 -2.89
C GLN A 117 -8.23 11.47 -1.86
N ARG A 118 -8.95 11.25 -0.75
CA ARG A 118 -8.59 10.24 0.26
C ARG A 118 -8.75 8.81 -0.26
N LEU A 119 -9.74 8.56 -1.13
CA LEU A 119 -10.03 7.25 -1.71
C LEU A 119 -9.27 6.96 -3.00
N LYS A 120 -8.55 7.93 -3.58
CA LYS A 120 -7.77 7.71 -4.80
C LYS A 120 -6.70 6.63 -4.56
N PRO A 121 -6.63 5.59 -5.43
CA PRO A 121 -5.69 4.50 -5.27
C PRO A 121 -4.24 5.01 -5.33
N PRO A 122 -3.29 4.35 -4.65
CA PRO A 122 -1.90 4.77 -4.66
C PRO A 122 -1.35 4.76 -6.09
N GLY A 123 -0.51 5.74 -6.41
CA GLY A 123 0.27 5.70 -7.65
C GLY A 123 1.13 4.42 -7.69
N LEU A 124 1.21 3.77 -8.83
CA LEU A 124 2.08 2.60 -9.00
C LEU A 124 3.52 3.03 -9.23
N ILE A 125 4.47 2.40 -8.52
CA ILE A 125 5.89 2.55 -8.81
C ILE A 125 6.13 2.16 -10.29
N PRO A 126 6.75 3.05 -11.09
CA PRO A 126 6.97 2.81 -12.51
C PRO A 126 7.92 1.63 -12.74
N ASP A 127 7.69 0.91 -13.83
CA ASP A 127 8.58 -0.15 -14.29
C ASP A 127 9.80 0.47 -14.95
N LEU A 128 11.03 0.06 -14.58
CA LEU A 128 12.27 0.53 -15.22
C LEU A 128 12.25 0.36 -16.74
N ARG A 129 11.51 -0.63 -17.24
CA ARG A 129 11.40 -0.87 -18.68
C ARG A 129 10.68 0.24 -19.43
N THR A 130 9.85 1.02 -18.75
CA THR A 130 9.23 2.21 -19.37
C THR A 130 10.24 3.32 -19.64
N TYR A 131 11.41 3.26 -19.00
CA TYR A 131 12.53 4.15 -19.26
C TYR A 131 13.42 3.65 -20.40
N PHE A 132 13.29 2.36 -20.77
CA PHE A 132 13.90 1.81 -21.96
C PHE A 132 13.19 2.39 -23.18
N HIS A 133 13.92 3.11 -24.04
CA HIS A 133 13.40 4.02 -25.09
C HIS A 133 12.74 5.32 -24.60
N GLY A 134 12.94 5.69 -23.34
CA GLY A 134 12.54 7.00 -22.81
C GLY A 134 13.44 8.15 -23.29
N SER A 135 13.40 9.28 -22.58
CA SER A 135 14.33 10.39 -22.82
C SER A 135 15.80 9.97 -22.62
N TYR A 136 16.74 10.75 -23.16
CA TYR A 136 18.18 10.47 -23.00
C TYR A 136 18.58 10.27 -21.52
N ALA A 137 18.07 11.11 -20.62
CA ALA A 137 18.33 10.97 -19.17
C ALA A 137 17.76 9.67 -18.58
N GLN A 138 16.58 9.23 -19.05
CA GLN A 138 15.96 7.98 -18.63
C GLN A 138 16.74 6.76 -19.13
N GLN A 139 17.19 6.79 -20.39
CA GLN A 139 18.02 5.73 -20.95
C GLN A 139 19.38 5.65 -20.26
N ASN A 140 20.05 6.78 -20.03
CA ASN A 140 21.31 6.84 -19.30
C ASN A 140 21.18 6.28 -17.87
N PHE A 141 20.07 6.58 -17.19
CA PHE A 141 19.78 5.97 -15.89
C PHE A 141 19.63 4.45 -15.98
N VAL A 142 18.88 3.94 -16.96
CA VAL A 142 18.71 2.50 -17.15
C VAL A 142 20.04 1.82 -17.47
N ASP A 143 20.88 2.43 -18.31
CA ASP A 143 22.20 1.91 -18.62
C ASP A 143 23.08 1.87 -17.37
N ALA A 144 23.17 2.97 -16.61
CA ALA A 144 23.95 2.96 -15.37
C ALA A 144 23.39 1.96 -14.34
N TRP A 145 22.08 1.99 -14.08
CA TRP A 145 21.45 1.18 -13.04
C TRP A 145 21.41 -0.30 -13.37
N VAL A 146 20.98 -0.66 -14.58
CA VAL A 146 20.79 -2.06 -14.96
C VAL A 146 22.08 -2.66 -15.48
N ARG A 147 22.77 -2.00 -16.42
CA ARG A 147 23.95 -2.56 -17.09
C ARG A 147 25.19 -2.49 -16.20
N ILE A 148 25.45 -1.36 -15.54
CA ILE A 148 26.65 -1.19 -14.71
C ILE A 148 26.41 -1.78 -13.31
N ALA A 149 25.49 -1.21 -12.52
CA ALA A 149 25.33 -1.60 -11.11
C ALA A 149 24.74 -3.01 -10.90
N HIS A 150 23.94 -3.52 -11.84
CA HIS A 150 23.31 -4.84 -11.74
C HIS A 150 23.76 -5.84 -12.80
N ARG A 151 24.80 -5.52 -13.59
CA ARG A 151 25.40 -6.42 -14.60
C ARG A 151 24.37 -7.04 -15.56
N ASN A 152 23.41 -6.23 -16.03
CA ASN A 152 22.27 -6.61 -16.86
C ASN A 152 21.20 -7.51 -16.20
N ASP A 153 21.22 -7.71 -14.87
CA ASP A 153 20.13 -8.37 -14.15
C ASP A 153 18.94 -7.42 -13.95
N TRP A 154 18.04 -7.45 -14.94
CA TRP A 154 16.80 -6.67 -14.93
C TRP A 154 15.86 -6.98 -13.77
N HIS A 155 15.79 -8.24 -13.33
CA HIS A 155 14.86 -8.61 -12.27
C HIS A 155 15.33 -8.03 -10.94
N ARG A 156 16.62 -8.17 -10.64
CA ARG A 156 17.24 -7.60 -9.43
C ARG A 156 17.24 -6.08 -9.45
N ALA A 157 17.57 -5.46 -10.59
CA ALA A 157 17.53 -4.01 -10.73
C ALA A 157 16.12 -3.43 -10.49
N GLN A 158 15.07 -4.09 -11.01
CA GLN A 158 13.67 -3.71 -10.78
C GLN A 158 13.26 -3.91 -9.32
N ASP A 159 13.66 -5.01 -8.67
CA ASP A 159 13.37 -5.22 -7.25
C ASP A 159 13.98 -4.12 -6.38
N HIS A 160 15.25 -3.78 -6.64
CA HIS A 160 15.99 -2.78 -5.87
C HIS A 160 15.46 -1.37 -6.11
N TRP A 161 15.06 -1.05 -7.34
CA TRP A 161 14.34 0.18 -7.67
C TRP A 161 13.03 0.32 -6.88
N GLU A 162 12.20 -0.73 -6.85
CA GLU A 162 10.95 -0.74 -6.09
C GLU A 162 11.18 -0.59 -4.58
N VAL A 163 12.21 -1.23 -4.04
CA VAL A 163 12.58 -1.15 -2.62
C VAL A 163 13.03 0.27 -2.28
N PHE A 164 13.91 0.86 -3.08
CA PHE A 164 14.45 2.19 -2.82
C PHE A 164 13.37 3.28 -2.87
N ILE A 165 12.52 3.29 -3.91
CA ILE A 165 11.41 4.26 -3.98
C ILE A 165 10.47 4.10 -2.80
N ARG A 166 10.12 2.86 -2.44
CA ARG A 166 9.22 2.60 -1.31
C ARG A 166 9.80 3.16 -0.01
N ASP A 167 11.08 2.91 0.23
CA ASP A 167 11.74 3.37 1.45
C ASP A 167 11.87 4.91 1.44
N MET A 168 12.23 5.52 0.31
CA MET A 168 12.23 6.98 0.15
C MET A 168 10.85 7.60 0.42
N ALA A 169 9.79 7.10 -0.22
CA ALA A 169 8.43 7.60 -0.06
C ALA A 169 7.89 7.45 1.38
N SER A 170 8.48 6.58 2.18
CA SER A 170 8.14 6.39 3.60
C SER A 170 8.81 7.41 4.54
N THR A 171 9.79 8.18 4.06
CA THR A 171 10.53 9.18 4.84
C THR A 171 9.64 10.35 5.27
N GLN A 172 9.93 10.95 6.43
CA GLN A 172 9.17 12.08 6.98
C GLN A 172 9.15 13.30 6.04
N GLN A 173 10.20 13.50 5.25
CA GLN A 173 10.31 14.61 4.30
C GLN A 173 9.15 14.65 3.29
N TYR A 174 8.58 13.50 2.90
CA TYR A 174 7.47 13.44 1.93
C TYR A 174 6.10 13.26 2.59
N ALA A 175 6.03 13.28 3.93
CA ALA A 175 4.79 12.98 4.67
C ALA A 175 3.66 13.99 4.41
N HIS A 176 4.02 15.21 4.02
CA HIS A 176 3.09 16.33 3.83
C HIS A 176 2.47 16.40 2.42
N LEU A 177 3.06 15.67 1.46
CA LEU A 177 2.66 15.72 0.06
C LEU A 177 1.42 14.86 -0.23
N ASP A 178 0.77 15.12 -1.36
CA ASP A 178 -0.23 14.21 -1.90
C ASP A 178 0.41 12.88 -2.33
N ARG A 179 -0.35 11.78 -2.39
CA ARG A 179 0.18 10.44 -2.67
C ARG A 179 0.87 10.34 -4.03
N HIS A 180 0.29 10.96 -5.06
CA HIS A 180 0.90 10.97 -6.39
C HIS A 180 2.09 11.94 -6.44
N GLU A 181 2.03 13.03 -5.69
CA GLU A 181 3.12 14.01 -5.58
C GLU A 181 4.33 13.42 -4.87
N CYS A 182 4.10 12.75 -3.72
CA CYS A 182 5.11 12.02 -2.96
C CYS A 182 5.81 10.99 -3.85
N LEU A 183 5.04 10.17 -4.58
CA LEU A 183 5.64 9.18 -5.48
C LEU A 183 6.44 9.84 -6.62
N ARG A 184 5.95 10.95 -7.17
CA ARG A 184 6.64 11.69 -8.24
C ARG A 184 7.96 12.27 -7.73
N GLN A 185 7.93 12.98 -6.61
CA GLN A 185 9.13 13.56 -6.00
C GLN A 185 10.12 12.49 -5.55
N ALA A 186 9.65 11.43 -4.86
CA ALA A 186 10.51 10.33 -4.45
C ALA A 186 11.18 9.65 -5.66
N ARG A 187 10.46 9.47 -6.76
CA ARG A 187 11.00 8.94 -8.02
C ARG A 187 12.06 9.88 -8.61
N ASP A 188 11.77 11.17 -8.71
CA ASP A 188 12.66 12.14 -9.35
C ASP A 188 13.95 12.31 -8.52
N THR A 189 13.84 12.36 -7.18
CA THR A 189 15.00 12.36 -6.28
C THR A 189 15.75 11.03 -6.32
N ALA A 190 15.04 9.89 -6.43
CA ALA A 190 15.67 8.57 -6.54
C ALA A 190 16.48 8.45 -7.84
N HIS A 191 15.98 8.96 -8.97
CA HIS A 191 16.72 8.98 -10.23
C HIS A 191 18.07 9.70 -10.07
N LEU A 192 18.04 10.91 -9.50
CA LEU A 192 19.25 11.72 -9.30
C LEU A 192 20.24 11.06 -8.35
N THR A 193 19.74 10.48 -7.27
CA THR A 193 20.60 9.83 -6.24
C THR A 193 21.21 8.55 -6.79
N LEU A 194 20.38 7.70 -7.40
CA LEU A 194 20.80 6.37 -7.81
C LEU A 194 21.70 6.42 -9.03
N VAL A 195 21.51 7.35 -10.00
CA VAL A 195 22.38 7.41 -11.19
C VAL A 195 23.86 7.61 -10.82
N ILE A 196 24.13 8.44 -9.81
CA ILE A 196 25.49 8.72 -9.33
C ILE A 196 26.14 7.45 -8.77
N THR A 197 25.42 6.74 -7.90
CA THR A 197 25.92 5.46 -7.34
C THR A 197 25.98 4.36 -8.39
N ALA A 198 25.10 4.39 -9.38
CA ALA A 198 25.04 3.38 -10.42
C ALA A 198 26.22 3.45 -11.39
N GLN A 199 26.66 4.68 -11.69
CA GLN A 199 27.82 4.93 -12.55
C GLN A 199 29.12 4.35 -11.97
N THR A 200 29.23 4.25 -10.64
CA THR A 200 30.35 3.60 -9.97
C THR A 200 30.17 2.08 -9.81
N GLY A 201 29.11 1.53 -10.41
CA GLY A 201 28.79 0.10 -10.32
C GLY A 201 28.23 -0.35 -8.98
N MET A 202 27.82 0.59 -8.13
CA MET A 202 27.26 0.30 -6.82
C MET A 202 25.73 0.37 -6.82
N CYS A 203 25.12 -0.49 -6.02
CA CYS A 203 23.70 -0.40 -5.70
C CYS A 203 23.55 -0.35 -4.18
N ILE A 204 22.98 0.75 -3.67
CA ILE A 204 22.77 0.96 -2.22
C ILE A 204 22.00 -0.21 -1.59
N VAL A 205 21.02 -0.77 -2.31
CA VAL A 205 20.22 -1.91 -1.83
C VAL A 205 21.02 -3.22 -1.83
N CYS A 206 21.92 -3.42 -2.81
CA CYS A 206 22.85 -4.56 -2.79
C CYS A 206 23.80 -4.46 -1.59
N GLU A 207 24.43 -3.30 -1.40
CA GLU A 207 25.42 -3.11 -0.32
C GLU A 207 24.79 -3.29 1.06
N ARG A 208 23.57 -2.78 1.28
CA ARG A 208 22.86 -2.96 2.55
C ARG A 208 22.48 -4.42 2.86
N ARG A 209 22.45 -5.30 1.86
CA ARG A 209 22.09 -6.72 2.00
C ARG A 209 23.29 -7.66 2.01
N ARG A 210 24.52 -7.14 1.87
CA ARG A 210 25.75 -7.89 2.11
C ARG A 210 26.00 -8.00 3.61
#